data_AF-A0A350MM38-F1
#
_entry.id   AF-A0A350MM38-F1
#
_cell.length_a   1.000
_cell.length_b   1.000
_cell.length_c   1.000
_cell.angle_alpha   90.00
_cell.angle_beta   90.00
_cell.angle_gamma   90.00
#
_symmetry.space_group_name_H-M   'P 1'
#
loop_
_entity.id
_entity.type
_entity.pdbx_description
1 polymer ?
#
loop_
_entity_poly.entity_id
_entity_poly.type
_entity_poly.pdbx_seq_one_letter_code
_entity_poly.pdbx_strand_id
1 'polypeptide(L)'
;MKRFVFIFVASLVFFTAGQVFAASNLNSAALRIETGILNVLNNLGNTISSVAKETGEIGLNNEAAIRKLLQKNYNDGKPFVIDTTFIDNKGIMKFIEPAQYRSYEGSDISRQETVIKMMKTKKPRMGNLFLSVEGIKSVDIEHPVFAKNWQFIGSVSMLVKPDEVIRSVAASIEKELGVNCWVMQKDGLIIYDTATDQIGLNLISDPLYKDYPQAISLAKRMVKEKTGRGFYSFYALGTKKVVKKQAVWKTIHFFNNNWIVVAYSEIK
;
A
#
# COMPACT_ATOMS: atom_id res chain seq x y z
N MET A 1 -16.60 -14.55 76.17
CA MET A 1 -16.93 -13.39 75.29
C MET A 1 -16.00 -13.42 74.09
N LYS A 2 -16.50 -13.84 72.91
CA LYS A 2 -15.73 -13.95 71.66
C LYS A 2 -15.97 -12.68 70.83
N ARG A 3 -14.91 -12.00 70.40
CA ARG A 3 -14.97 -10.93 69.39
C ARG A 3 -14.30 -11.42 68.12
N PHE A 4 -15.10 -11.65 67.09
CA PHE A 4 -14.62 -11.88 65.71
C PHE A 4 -14.39 -10.51 65.06
N VAL A 5 -13.18 -10.30 64.54
CA VAL A 5 -12.86 -9.18 63.65
C VAL A 5 -12.95 -9.70 62.23
N PHE A 6 -13.91 -9.19 61.46
CA PHE A 6 -13.99 -9.40 60.01
C PHE A 6 -13.12 -8.33 59.33
N ILE A 7 -12.06 -8.76 58.64
CA ILE A 7 -11.29 -7.90 57.75
C ILE A 7 -11.95 -7.98 56.37
N PHE A 8 -12.50 -6.85 55.91
CA PHE A 8 -12.99 -6.69 54.55
C PHE A 8 -11.80 -6.38 53.65
N VAL A 9 -11.40 -7.34 52.81
CA VAL A 9 -10.46 -7.08 51.70
C VAL A 9 -11.30 -6.67 50.49
N ALA A 10 -11.43 -5.36 50.27
CA ALA A 10 -12.01 -4.82 49.05
C ALA A 10 -10.92 -4.79 47.96
N SER A 11 -10.92 -5.80 47.10
CA SER A 11 -10.07 -5.85 45.91
C SER A 11 -10.57 -4.83 44.89
N LEU A 12 -9.80 -3.76 44.68
CA LEU A 12 -10.02 -2.78 43.62
C LEU A 12 -9.89 -3.47 42.24
N VAL A 13 -10.99 -3.59 41.50
CA VAL A 13 -10.99 -3.94 40.07
C VAL A 13 -11.50 -2.73 39.30
N PHE A 14 -10.60 -1.82 38.95
CA PHE A 14 -10.86 -0.73 38.01
C PHE A 14 -9.61 -0.48 37.19
N PHE A 15 -9.40 -1.20 36.08
CA PHE A 15 -8.50 -0.75 34.98
C PHE A 15 -8.58 -1.54 33.65
N THR A 16 -9.52 -2.48 33.45
CA THR A 16 -9.50 -3.37 32.26
C THR A 16 -10.38 -2.93 31.09
N ALA A 17 -11.45 -2.16 31.32
CA ALA A 17 -12.41 -1.83 30.26
C ALA A 17 -11.79 -1.00 29.12
N GLY A 18 -11.07 0.09 29.44
CA GLY A 18 -10.51 0.99 28.43
C GLY A 18 -9.47 0.34 27.51
N GLN A 19 -8.62 -0.56 28.03
CA GLN A 19 -7.64 -1.27 27.21
C GLN A 19 -8.28 -2.32 26.29
N VAL A 20 -9.34 -2.99 26.75
CA VAL A 20 -10.08 -3.97 25.95
C VAL A 20 -10.79 -3.28 24.76
N PHE A 21 -11.44 -2.13 25.00
CA PHE A 21 -12.09 -1.35 23.94
C PHE A 21 -11.09 -0.74 22.94
N ALA A 22 -9.96 -0.21 23.40
CA ALA A 22 -8.93 0.31 22.50
C ALA A 22 -8.33 -0.81 21.63
N ALA A 23 -8.05 -1.98 22.23
CA ALA A 23 -7.57 -3.13 21.49
C ALA A 23 -8.61 -3.64 20.46
N SER A 24 -9.90 -3.63 20.77
CA SER A 24 -10.94 -4.02 19.79
C SER A 24 -11.01 -3.04 18.62
N ASN A 25 -10.91 -1.73 18.86
CA ASN A 25 -10.94 -0.72 17.80
C ASN A 25 -9.71 -0.84 16.88
N LEU A 26 -8.52 -1.06 17.42
CA LEU A 26 -7.31 -1.27 16.60
C LEU A 26 -7.40 -2.51 15.72
N ASN A 27 -7.94 -3.63 16.24
CA ASN A 27 -8.14 -4.83 15.43
C ASN A 27 -9.18 -4.61 14.32
N SER A 28 -10.30 -3.95 14.64
CA SER A 28 -11.34 -3.58 13.68
C SER A 28 -10.80 -2.66 12.60
N ALA A 29 -10.05 -1.63 12.97
CA ALA A 29 -9.44 -0.69 12.05
C ALA A 29 -8.44 -1.37 11.12
N ALA A 30 -7.47 -2.11 11.66
CA ALA A 30 -6.48 -2.81 10.84
C ALA A 30 -7.15 -3.76 9.83
N LEU A 31 -8.19 -4.49 10.25
CA LEU A 31 -8.97 -5.37 9.37
C LEU A 31 -9.69 -4.60 8.25
N ARG A 32 -10.45 -3.56 8.62
CA ARG A 32 -11.26 -2.80 7.67
C ARG A 32 -10.39 -2.06 6.66
N ILE A 33 -9.26 -1.52 7.11
CA ILE A 33 -8.30 -0.82 6.23
C ILE A 33 -7.63 -1.82 5.29
N GLU A 34 -7.14 -2.95 5.81
CA GLU A 34 -6.54 -4.01 4.99
C GLU A 34 -7.50 -4.52 3.91
N THR A 35 -8.73 -4.86 4.30
CA THR A 35 -9.76 -5.34 3.37
C THR A 35 -10.16 -4.27 2.36
N GLY A 36 -10.35 -3.03 2.80
CA GLY A 36 -10.72 -1.92 1.92
C GLY A 36 -9.65 -1.62 0.87
N ILE A 37 -8.39 -1.54 1.27
CA ILE A 37 -7.27 -1.32 0.33
C ILE A 37 -7.14 -2.51 -0.63
N LEU A 38 -7.22 -3.74 -0.13
CA LEU A 38 -7.14 -4.93 -0.98
C LEU A 38 -8.27 -4.96 -2.03
N ASN A 39 -9.48 -4.52 -1.67
CA ASN A 39 -10.59 -4.40 -2.62
C ASN A 39 -10.29 -3.37 -3.73
N VAL A 40 -9.74 -2.21 -3.38
CA VAL A 40 -9.34 -1.20 -4.39
C VAL A 40 -8.26 -1.77 -5.31
N LEU A 41 -7.22 -2.40 -4.76
CA LEU A 41 -6.16 -3.01 -5.54
C LEU A 41 -6.67 -4.15 -6.45
N ASN A 42 -7.56 -5.01 -5.95
CA ASN A 42 -8.18 -6.07 -6.75
C ASN A 42 -9.00 -5.51 -7.90
N ASN A 43 -9.74 -4.42 -7.69
CA ASN A 43 -10.48 -3.75 -8.76
C ASN A 43 -9.53 -3.21 -9.83
N LEU A 44 -8.47 -2.52 -9.44
CA LEU A 44 -7.43 -2.05 -10.38
C LEU A 44 -6.79 -3.23 -11.14
N GLY A 45 -6.45 -4.31 -10.44
CA GLY A 45 -5.88 -5.53 -11.00
C GLY A 45 -6.79 -6.22 -12.01
N ASN A 46 -8.10 -6.26 -11.74
CA ASN A 46 -9.09 -6.81 -12.67
C ASN A 46 -9.24 -5.94 -13.91
N THR A 47 -9.30 -4.61 -13.77
CA THR A 47 -9.43 -3.69 -14.90
C THR A 47 -8.23 -3.80 -15.84
N ILE A 48 -7.00 -3.79 -15.32
CA ILE A 48 -5.80 -3.91 -16.17
C ILE A 48 -5.63 -5.28 -16.80
N SER A 49 -6.10 -6.34 -16.14
CA SER A 49 -6.15 -7.68 -16.73
C SER A 49 -7.05 -7.70 -17.98
N SER A 50 -8.25 -7.10 -17.89
CA SER A 50 -9.16 -6.95 -19.04
C SER A 50 -8.53 -6.13 -20.16
N VAL A 51 -7.91 -5.00 -19.82
CA VAL A 51 -7.21 -4.13 -20.80
C VAL A 51 -6.07 -4.89 -21.49
N ALA A 52 -5.30 -5.68 -20.74
CA ALA A 52 -4.22 -6.49 -21.30
C ALA A 52 -4.75 -7.53 -22.30
N LYS A 53 -5.84 -8.22 -21.93
CA LYS A 53 -6.50 -9.21 -22.77
C LYS A 53 -7.02 -8.57 -24.06
N GLU A 54 -7.77 -7.48 -23.94
CA GLU A 54 -8.35 -6.78 -25.10
C GLU A 54 -7.26 -6.22 -26.02
N THR A 55 -6.16 -5.68 -25.46
CA THR A 55 -4.98 -5.24 -26.24
C THR A 55 -4.39 -6.38 -27.07
N GLY A 56 -4.29 -7.57 -26.48
CA GLY A 56 -3.82 -8.78 -27.17
C GLY A 56 -4.76 -9.27 -28.28
N GLU A 57 -6.07 -9.08 -28.12
CA GLU A 57 -7.09 -9.45 -29.11
C GLU A 57 -7.15 -8.47 -30.29
N ILE A 58 -7.02 -7.17 -30.03
CA ILE A 58 -6.98 -6.10 -31.03
C ILE A 58 -5.72 -6.23 -31.90
N GLY A 59 -4.59 -6.53 -31.26
CA GLY A 59 -3.27 -6.53 -31.90
C GLY A 59 -2.70 -5.13 -32.12
N LEU A 60 -1.39 -5.04 -32.33
CA LEU A 60 -0.66 -3.77 -32.27
C LEU A 60 -0.83 -2.85 -33.49
N ASN A 61 -1.55 -3.29 -34.53
CA ASN A 61 -1.77 -2.51 -35.75
C ASN A 61 -2.91 -1.49 -35.63
N ASN A 62 -3.67 -1.51 -34.53
CA ASN A 62 -4.79 -0.60 -34.30
C ASN A 62 -4.52 0.30 -33.09
N GLU A 63 -3.61 1.27 -33.29
CA GLU A 63 -3.22 2.24 -32.28
C GLU A 63 -4.42 2.99 -31.67
N ALA A 64 -5.37 3.44 -32.51
CA ALA A 64 -6.52 4.20 -32.04
C ALA A 64 -7.37 3.40 -31.03
N ALA A 65 -7.57 2.10 -31.27
CA ALA A 65 -8.29 1.23 -30.35
C ALA A 65 -7.51 1.00 -29.05
N ILE A 66 -6.20 0.78 -29.12
CA ILE A 66 -5.35 0.62 -27.92
C ILE A 66 -5.39 1.89 -27.07
N ARG A 67 -5.19 3.07 -27.66
CA ARG A 67 -5.27 4.35 -26.93
C ARG A 67 -6.62 4.55 -26.26
N LYS A 68 -7.72 4.18 -26.93
CA LYS A 68 -9.06 4.25 -26.33
C LYS A 68 -9.18 3.34 -25.10
N LEU A 69 -8.60 2.15 -25.13
CA LEU A 69 -8.56 1.25 -23.97
C LEU A 69 -7.73 1.80 -22.82
N LEU A 70 -6.52 2.30 -23.10
CA LEU A 70 -5.66 2.92 -22.07
C LEU A 70 -6.35 4.14 -21.46
N GLN A 71 -6.92 5.03 -22.28
CA GLN A 71 -7.66 6.20 -21.81
C GLN A 71 -8.88 5.82 -20.94
N LYS A 72 -9.57 4.72 -21.29
CA LYS A 72 -10.67 4.19 -20.46
C LYS A 72 -10.16 3.66 -19.13
N ASN A 73 -9.10 2.85 -19.13
CA ASN A 73 -8.48 2.32 -17.92
C ASN A 73 -8.01 3.43 -16.96
N TYR A 74 -7.40 4.49 -17.50
CA TYR A 74 -7.06 5.69 -16.73
C TYR A 74 -8.30 6.31 -16.07
N ASN A 75 -9.38 6.50 -16.84
CA ASN A 75 -10.61 7.13 -16.34
C ASN A 75 -11.30 6.27 -15.26
N ASP A 76 -11.37 4.96 -15.46
CA ASP A 76 -11.95 4.01 -14.50
C ASP A 76 -11.11 3.91 -13.22
N GLY A 77 -9.80 4.13 -13.33
CA GLY A 77 -8.86 4.13 -12.22
C GLY A 77 -8.76 5.44 -11.45
N LYS A 78 -9.49 6.50 -11.83
CA LYS A 78 -9.49 7.77 -11.09
C LYS A 78 -10.09 7.60 -9.69
N PRO A 79 -9.57 8.35 -8.69
CA PRO A 79 -8.47 9.32 -8.78
C PRO A 79 -7.06 8.70 -8.70
N PHE A 80 -6.96 7.38 -8.47
CA PHE A 80 -5.74 6.68 -8.07
C PHE A 80 -4.69 6.53 -9.17
N VAL A 81 -5.14 6.42 -10.42
CA VAL A 81 -4.27 6.16 -11.57
C VAL A 81 -3.77 7.47 -12.17
N ILE A 82 -2.45 7.56 -12.39
CA ILE A 82 -1.73 8.69 -12.97
C ILE A 82 -1.79 8.61 -14.49
N ASP A 83 -1.43 7.45 -15.02
CA ASP A 83 -1.41 7.11 -16.44
C ASP A 83 -1.54 5.60 -16.63
N THR A 84 -1.67 5.20 -17.88
CA THR A 84 -1.62 3.81 -18.30
C THR A 84 -0.94 3.70 -19.64
N THR A 85 -0.07 2.70 -19.73
CA THR A 85 0.94 2.60 -20.79
C THR A 85 0.98 1.20 -21.36
N PHE A 86 1.01 1.07 -22.67
CA PHE A 86 1.45 -0.15 -23.33
C PHE A 86 2.96 -0.12 -23.55
N ILE A 87 3.65 -1.14 -23.04
CA ILE A 87 5.10 -1.32 -23.12
C ILE A 87 5.35 -2.54 -24.00
N ASP A 88 6.14 -2.40 -25.06
CA ASP A 88 6.42 -3.54 -25.95
C ASP A 88 7.34 -4.59 -25.30
N ASN A 89 7.53 -5.72 -25.99
CA ASN A 89 8.41 -6.81 -25.53
C ASN A 89 9.91 -6.48 -25.47
N LYS A 90 10.32 -5.25 -25.80
CA LYS A 90 11.68 -4.74 -25.63
C LYS A 90 11.79 -3.77 -24.45
N GLY A 91 10.68 -3.44 -23.79
CA GLY A 91 10.67 -2.48 -22.68
C GLY A 91 10.57 -1.04 -23.15
N ILE A 92 10.04 -0.79 -24.35
CA ILE A 92 9.82 0.56 -24.87
C ILE A 92 8.37 0.97 -24.65
N MET A 93 8.15 2.17 -24.10
CA MET A 93 6.82 2.75 -23.95
C MET A 93 6.27 3.12 -25.33
N LYS A 94 5.20 2.44 -25.79
CA LYS A 94 4.66 2.63 -27.14
C LYS A 94 3.49 3.59 -27.17
N PHE A 95 2.54 3.41 -26.26
CA PHE A 95 1.34 4.22 -26.17
C PHE A 95 1.08 4.52 -24.71
N ILE A 96 0.85 5.79 -24.38
CA ILE A 96 0.53 6.24 -23.02
C ILE A 96 -0.67 7.17 -23.04
N GLU A 97 -1.55 7.00 -22.07
CA GLU A 97 -2.68 7.88 -21.83
C GLU A 97 -2.79 8.23 -20.34
N PRO A 98 -3.27 9.44 -19.99
CA PRO A 98 -3.83 10.47 -20.87
C PRO A 98 -2.79 11.23 -21.70
N ALA A 99 -3.27 11.93 -22.74
CA ALA A 99 -2.45 12.62 -23.75
C ALA A 99 -1.32 13.51 -23.19
N GLN A 100 -1.47 14.08 -21.99
CA GLN A 100 -0.45 14.91 -21.34
C GLN A 100 0.87 14.17 -21.05
N TYR A 101 0.87 12.83 -21.02
CA TYR A 101 2.08 12.02 -20.81
C TYR A 101 2.69 11.48 -22.10
N ARG A 102 2.15 11.81 -23.29
CA ARG A 102 2.65 11.28 -24.57
C ARG A 102 4.09 11.67 -24.89
N SER A 103 4.64 12.70 -24.23
CA SER A 103 6.06 13.05 -24.34
C SER A 103 7.01 11.93 -23.88
N TYR A 104 6.51 10.95 -23.12
CA TYR A 104 7.29 9.79 -22.66
C TYR A 104 7.23 8.59 -23.61
N GLU A 105 6.42 8.63 -24.68
CA GLU A 105 6.44 7.60 -25.72
C GLU A 105 7.82 7.51 -26.38
N GLY A 106 8.29 6.27 -26.61
CA GLY A 106 9.63 5.98 -27.10
C GLY A 106 10.70 5.85 -26.02
N SER A 107 10.38 6.14 -24.76
CA SER A 107 11.32 5.94 -23.64
C SER A 107 11.70 4.46 -23.47
N ASP A 108 12.99 4.21 -23.29
CA ASP A 108 13.51 2.89 -22.95
C ASP A 108 13.53 2.71 -21.43
N ILE A 109 12.64 1.84 -20.96
CA ILE A 109 12.50 1.47 -19.54
C ILE A 109 12.89 0.01 -19.30
N SER A 110 13.54 -0.64 -20.27
CA SER A 110 13.96 -2.05 -20.20
C SER A 110 14.89 -2.38 -19.03
N ARG A 111 15.56 -1.36 -18.48
CA ARG A 111 16.48 -1.47 -17.34
C ARG A 111 15.80 -1.29 -15.99
N GLN A 112 14.52 -0.90 -15.95
CA GLN A 112 13.78 -0.79 -14.71
C GLN A 112 13.49 -2.18 -14.14
N GLU A 113 13.62 -2.33 -12.82
CA GLU A 113 13.41 -3.62 -12.13
C GLU A 113 12.04 -4.22 -12.43
N THR A 114 11.03 -3.36 -12.55
CA THR A 114 9.64 -3.69 -12.87
C THR A 114 9.53 -4.41 -14.22
N VAL A 115 10.07 -3.79 -15.26
CA VAL A 115 10.05 -4.28 -16.64
C VAL A 115 10.90 -5.54 -16.80
N ILE A 116 12.11 -5.57 -16.22
CA ILE A 116 12.96 -6.79 -16.22
C ILE A 116 12.19 -7.99 -15.66
N LYS A 117 11.48 -7.80 -14.55
CA LYS A 117 10.68 -8.85 -13.91
C LYS A 117 9.46 -9.23 -14.75
N MET A 118 8.80 -8.27 -15.40
CA MET A 118 7.69 -8.55 -16.32
C MET A 118 8.16 -9.43 -17.48
N MET A 119 9.24 -9.06 -18.17
CA MET A 119 9.79 -9.82 -19.30
C MET A 119 10.18 -11.24 -18.92
N LYS A 120 10.75 -11.41 -17.71
CA LYS A 120 11.17 -12.72 -17.20
C LYS A 120 10.00 -13.60 -16.80
N THR A 121 9.04 -13.06 -16.05
CA THR A 121 7.99 -13.87 -15.41
C THR A 121 6.72 -13.97 -16.24
N LYS A 122 6.40 -12.93 -17.02
CA LYS A 122 5.17 -12.79 -17.80
C LYS A 122 3.93 -13.07 -16.96
N LYS A 123 3.91 -12.52 -15.75
CA LYS A 123 2.85 -12.66 -14.75
C LYS A 123 2.41 -11.28 -14.25
N PRO A 124 1.14 -11.12 -13.84
CA PRO A 124 0.67 -9.88 -13.23
C PRO A 124 1.50 -9.53 -12.01
N ARG A 125 1.78 -8.23 -11.84
CA ARG A 125 2.69 -7.77 -10.80
C ARG A 125 2.38 -6.38 -10.27
N MET A 126 2.86 -6.12 -9.07
CA MET A 126 2.94 -4.80 -8.45
C MET A 126 4.39 -4.52 -8.02
N GLY A 127 4.90 -3.34 -8.33
CA GLY A 127 6.23 -2.85 -7.93
C GLY A 127 6.26 -2.24 -6.52
N ASN A 128 7.47 -1.93 -6.03
CA ASN A 128 7.64 -1.02 -4.89
C ASN A 128 7.45 0.43 -5.33
N LEU A 129 7.47 1.37 -4.39
CA LEU A 129 7.40 2.79 -4.71
C LEU A 129 8.71 3.16 -5.39
N PHE A 130 8.64 3.80 -6.54
CA PHE A 130 9.80 4.26 -7.28
C PHE A 130 9.53 5.62 -7.90
N LEU A 131 10.58 6.30 -8.34
CA LEU A 131 10.47 7.49 -9.15
C LEU A 131 10.37 7.07 -10.61
N SER A 132 9.22 7.33 -11.24
CA SER A 132 8.98 6.99 -12.63
C SER A 132 9.70 7.95 -13.59
N VAL A 133 9.78 7.61 -14.88
CA VAL A 133 10.41 8.50 -15.89
C VAL A 133 9.61 9.80 -16.08
N GLU A 134 8.34 9.76 -15.71
CA GLU A 134 7.42 10.89 -15.63
C GLU A 134 7.76 11.86 -14.48
N GLY A 135 8.73 11.51 -13.63
CA GLY A 135 9.16 12.31 -12.47
C GLY A 135 8.21 12.20 -11.27
N ILE A 136 7.33 11.20 -11.25
CA ILE A 136 6.32 11.02 -10.21
C ILE A 136 6.67 9.81 -9.35
N LYS A 137 6.58 9.96 -8.03
CA LYS A 137 6.70 8.82 -7.11
C LYS A 137 5.41 8.02 -7.13
N SER A 138 5.46 6.78 -7.59
CA SER A 138 4.28 5.95 -7.80
C SER A 138 4.60 4.46 -7.59
N VAL A 139 3.55 3.65 -7.57
CA VAL A 139 3.63 2.20 -7.67
C VAL A 139 3.12 1.80 -9.03
N ASP A 140 3.83 0.90 -9.69
CA ASP A 140 3.45 0.35 -10.98
C ASP A 140 2.75 -1.00 -10.81
N ILE A 141 1.53 -1.12 -11.35
CA ILE A 141 0.81 -2.38 -11.50
C ILE A 141 0.83 -2.75 -12.98
N GLU A 142 1.34 -3.92 -13.30
CA GLU A 142 1.46 -4.39 -14.68
C GLU A 142 0.79 -5.73 -14.91
N HIS A 143 0.28 -5.90 -16.14
CA HIS A 143 -0.24 -7.17 -16.61
C HIS A 143 0.37 -7.53 -17.97
N PRO A 144 0.82 -8.77 -18.18
CA PRO A 144 1.35 -9.21 -19.46
C PRO A 144 0.27 -9.21 -20.56
N VAL A 145 0.66 -8.87 -21.78
CA VAL A 145 -0.16 -8.91 -22.98
C VAL A 145 0.31 -10.05 -23.87
N PHE A 146 -0.64 -10.91 -24.24
CA PHE A 146 -0.40 -12.02 -25.17
C PHE A 146 -1.27 -11.84 -26.41
N ALA A 147 -0.69 -12.02 -27.59
CA ALA A 147 -1.43 -12.09 -28.83
C ALA A 147 -2.30 -13.37 -28.88
N LYS A 148 -3.22 -13.45 -29.85
CA LYS A 148 -4.12 -14.62 -30.06
C LYS A 148 -3.39 -15.97 -30.18
N ASN A 149 -2.14 -15.96 -30.66
CA ASN A 149 -1.28 -17.13 -30.78
C ASN A 149 -0.48 -17.44 -29.49
N TRP A 150 -0.84 -16.82 -28.36
CA TRP A 150 -0.16 -16.92 -27.07
C TRP A 150 1.29 -16.38 -27.05
N GLN A 151 1.70 -15.64 -28.08
CA GLN A 151 2.98 -14.95 -28.07
C GLN A 151 2.91 -13.75 -27.12
N PHE A 152 3.89 -13.64 -26.23
CA PHE A 152 4.06 -12.44 -25.41
C PHE A 152 4.49 -11.26 -26.28
N ILE A 153 3.70 -10.19 -26.27
CA ILE A 153 3.93 -9.00 -27.11
C ILE A 153 4.24 -7.73 -26.31
N GLY A 154 4.18 -7.79 -24.98
CA GLY A 154 4.46 -6.66 -24.11
C GLY A 154 3.69 -6.73 -22.81
N SER A 155 3.55 -5.60 -22.12
CA SER A 155 2.70 -5.43 -20.95
C SER A 155 1.86 -4.16 -21.08
N VAL A 156 0.75 -4.13 -20.34
CA VAL A 156 0.10 -2.89 -19.97
C VAL A 156 0.46 -2.58 -18.53
N SER A 157 0.78 -1.31 -18.28
CA SER A 157 1.15 -0.75 -16.99
C SER A 157 0.12 0.29 -16.57
N MET A 158 -0.09 0.44 -15.26
CA MET A 158 -0.71 1.62 -14.67
C MET A 158 0.19 2.15 -13.55
N LEU A 159 0.45 3.46 -13.58
CA LEU A 159 1.06 4.13 -12.44
C LEU A 159 -0.01 4.56 -11.44
N VAL A 160 0.14 4.13 -10.20
CA VAL A 160 -0.83 4.30 -9.12
C VAL A 160 -0.23 5.14 -8.00
N LYS A 161 -1.02 6.06 -7.44
CA LYS A 161 -0.69 6.83 -6.24
C LYS A 161 -1.06 6.02 -4.99
N PRO A 162 -0.10 5.41 -4.27
CA PRO A 162 -0.43 4.60 -3.11
C PRO A 162 -1.08 5.41 -1.99
N ASP A 163 -0.63 6.66 -1.74
CA ASP A 163 -1.23 7.51 -0.70
C ASP A 163 -2.73 7.74 -0.95
N GLU A 164 -3.13 8.07 -2.19
CA GLU A 164 -4.54 8.31 -2.51
C GLU A 164 -5.40 7.04 -2.36
N VAL A 165 -4.89 5.87 -2.79
CA VAL A 165 -5.57 4.58 -2.58
C VAL A 165 -5.79 4.34 -1.08
N ILE A 166 -4.73 4.46 -0.29
CA ILE A 166 -4.77 4.16 1.15
C ILE A 166 -5.66 5.17 1.88
N ARG A 167 -5.50 6.46 1.59
CA ARG A 167 -6.26 7.56 2.19
C ARG A 167 -7.77 7.44 1.93
N SER A 168 -8.15 7.00 0.74
CA SER A 168 -9.57 6.82 0.37
C SER A 168 -10.31 5.83 1.27
N VAL A 169 -9.55 4.90 1.89
CA VAL A 169 -10.07 3.89 2.81
C VAL A 169 -9.82 4.30 4.26
N ALA A 170 -8.58 4.62 4.61
CA ALA A 170 -8.14 4.82 5.99
C ALA A 170 -8.83 6.02 6.66
N ALA A 171 -8.99 7.15 5.95
CA ALA A 171 -9.42 8.40 6.57
C ALA A 171 -10.79 8.31 7.27
N SER A 172 -11.75 7.59 6.68
CA SER A 172 -13.07 7.42 7.30
C SER A 172 -13.02 6.49 8.52
N ILE A 173 -12.22 5.42 8.44
CA ILE A 173 -12.06 4.42 9.51
C ILE A 173 -11.32 5.00 10.71
N GLU A 174 -10.26 5.78 10.47
CA GLU A 174 -9.51 6.51 11.50
C GLU A 174 -10.43 7.42 12.30
N LYS A 175 -11.23 8.23 11.60
CA LYS A 175 -12.20 9.15 12.21
C LYS A 175 -13.27 8.40 13.00
N GLU A 176 -13.83 7.34 12.43
CA GLU A 176 -14.91 6.56 13.05
C GLU A 176 -14.45 5.84 14.33
N LEU A 177 -13.26 5.24 14.30
CA LEU A 177 -12.78 4.38 15.39
C LEU A 177 -11.85 5.11 16.39
N GLY A 178 -11.50 6.37 16.10
CA GLY A 178 -10.59 7.17 16.94
C GLY A 178 -9.18 6.59 16.99
N VAL A 179 -8.68 6.12 15.84
CA VAL A 179 -7.36 5.51 15.69
C VAL A 179 -6.60 6.21 14.56
N ASN A 180 -5.31 5.94 14.46
CA ASN A 180 -4.46 6.40 13.37
C ASN A 180 -3.94 5.22 12.56
N CYS A 181 -3.46 5.47 11.35
CA CYS A 181 -3.01 4.47 10.40
C CYS A 181 -1.69 4.87 9.73
N TRP A 182 -0.81 3.89 9.55
CA TRP A 182 0.29 3.99 8.60
C TRP A 182 0.47 2.69 7.83
N VAL A 183 1.07 2.81 6.65
CA VAL A 183 1.32 1.68 5.74
C VAL A 183 2.75 1.75 5.24
N MET A 184 3.44 0.61 5.25
CA MET A 184 4.81 0.51 4.74
C MET A 184 5.01 -0.65 3.78
N GLN A 185 6.03 -0.53 2.92
CA GLN A 185 6.55 -1.62 2.11
C GLN A 185 7.46 -2.53 2.96
N LYS A 186 7.76 -3.73 2.46
CA LYS A 186 8.60 -4.70 3.19
C LYS A 186 10.05 -4.25 3.41
N ASP A 187 10.54 -3.29 2.64
CA ASP A 187 11.84 -2.67 2.84
C ASP A 187 11.83 -1.60 3.95
N GLY A 188 10.67 -1.31 4.54
CA GLY A 188 10.49 -0.34 5.61
C GLY A 188 10.08 1.06 5.15
N LEU A 189 9.96 1.31 3.85
CA LEU A 189 9.51 2.60 3.34
C LEU A 189 8.03 2.85 3.67
N ILE A 190 7.75 3.95 4.37
CA ILE A 190 6.40 4.38 4.71
C ILE A 190 5.78 5.05 3.47
N ILE A 191 4.66 4.50 2.98
CA ILE A 191 3.96 4.96 1.78
C ILE A 191 2.65 5.70 2.10
N TYR A 192 2.23 5.66 3.36
CA TYR A 192 1.11 6.40 3.91
C TYR A 192 1.26 6.49 5.43
N ASP A 193 0.91 7.64 6.02
CA ASP A 193 0.82 7.84 7.47
C ASP A 193 -0.15 8.98 7.78
N THR A 194 -0.91 8.87 8.88
CA THR A 194 -1.70 9.98 9.43
C THR A 194 -0.82 11.20 9.73
N ALA A 195 0.39 10.96 10.25
CA ALA A 195 1.46 11.94 10.39
C ALA A 195 2.17 12.09 9.04
N THR A 196 1.70 13.02 8.20
CA THR A 196 2.14 13.14 6.80
C THR A 196 3.64 13.43 6.64
N ASP A 197 4.31 13.92 7.68
CA ASP A 197 5.76 14.13 7.71
C ASP A 197 6.57 12.82 7.79
N GLN A 198 5.92 11.68 8.07
CA GLN A 198 6.54 10.35 8.07
C GLN A 198 6.54 9.71 6.67
N ILE A 199 5.71 10.19 5.74
CA ILE A 199 5.58 9.60 4.40
C ILE A 199 6.90 9.76 3.63
N GLY A 200 7.41 8.65 3.10
CA GLY A 200 8.68 8.61 2.37
C GLY A 200 9.90 8.35 3.25
N LEU A 201 9.76 8.30 4.58
CA LEU A 201 10.82 7.84 5.47
C LEU A 201 10.88 6.32 5.51
N ASN A 202 12.07 5.78 5.78
CA ASN A 202 12.25 4.34 5.97
C ASN A 202 12.38 4.00 7.46
N LEU A 203 11.44 3.24 8.00
CA LEU A 203 11.36 2.91 9.43
C LEU A 203 12.55 2.09 9.95
N ILE A 204 13.33 1.48 9.06
CA ILE A 204 14.46 0.62 9.40
C ILE A 204 15.80 1.34 9.21
N SER A 205 15.95 2.14 8.15
CA SER A 205 17.24 2.72 7.74
C SER A 205 17.34 4.24 7.91
N ASP A 206 16.22 4.96 8.04
CA ASP A 206 16.25 6.41 8.18
C ASP A 206 16.90 6.82 9.52
N PRO A 207 17.85 7.78 9.54
CA PRO A 207 18.50 8.25 10.75
C PRO A 207 17.54 8.70 11.86
N LEU A 208 16.34 9.19 11.51
CA LEU A 208 15.33 9.62 12.48
C LEU A 208 14.99 8.51 13.48
N TYR A 209 14.96 7.25 13.05
CA TYR A 209 14.52 6.14 13.88
C TYR A 209 15.63 5.51 14.73
N LYS A 210 16.90 5.96 14.59
CA LYS A 210 18.05 5.38 15.31
C LYS A 210 17.88 5.40 16.82
N ASP A 211 17.28 6.46 17.36
CA ASP A 211 17.02 6.64 18.79
C ASP A 211 15.74 5.92 19.27
N TYR A 212 15.03 5.24 18.36
CA TYR A 212 13.77 4.55 18.61
C TYR A 212 13.86 3.04 18.28
N PRO A 213 14.75 2.27 18.94
CA PRO A 213 14.99 0.86 18.60
C PRO A 213 13.76 -0.03 18.73
N GLN A 214 12.79 0.36 19.57
CA GLN A 214 11.50 -0.36 19.67
C GLN A 214 10.68 -0.25 18.37
N ALA A 215 10.68 0.91 17.71
CA ALA A 215 9.99 1.10 16.44
C ALA A 215 10.65 0.27 15.33
N ILE A 216 11.99 0.29 15.25
CA ILE A 216 12.76 -0.54 14.31
C ILE A 216 12.50 -2.04 14.55
N SER A 217 12.52 -2.47 15.81
CA SER A 217 12.28 -3.88 16.17
C SER A 217 10.86 -4.33 15.79
N LEU A 218 9.87 -3.46 16.02
CA LEU A 218 8.50 -3.71 15.62
C LEU A 218 8.36 -3.82 14.10
N ALA A 219 9.01 -2.93 13.33
CA ALA A 219 9.02 -2.99 11.87
C ALA A 219 9.61 -4.31 11.36
N LYS A 220 10.76 -4.73 11.91
CA LYS A 220 11.41 -6.02 11.57
C LYS A 220 10.52 -7.22 11.89
N ARG A 221 9.72 -7.16 12.96
CA ARG A 221 8.71 -8.19 13.26
C ARG A 221 7.60 -8.20 12.22
N MET A 222 7.04 -7.04 11.88
CA MET A 222 5.95 -6.93 10.90
C MET A 222 6.33 -7.47 9.52
N VAL A 223 7.59 -7.35 9.10
CA VAL A 223 8.08 -7.93 7.84
C VAL A 223 8.02 -9.47 7.84
N LYS A 224 8.14 -10.11 9.02
CA LYS A 224 8.13 -11.57 9.20
C LYS A 224 6.74 -12.11 9.55
N GLU A 225 6.00 -11.38 10.37
CA GLU A 225 4.72 -11.77 10.94
C GLU A 225 3.58 -11.14 10.11
N LYS A 226 2.77 -11.96 9.40
CA LYS A 226 1.69 -11.44 8.54
C LYS A 226 0.66 -10.60 9.28
N THR A 227 0.41 -10.94 10.54
CA THR A 227 -0.49 -10.22 11.44
C THR A 227 0.12 -10.20 12.83
N GLY A 228 -0.25 -9.21 13.64
CA GLY A 228 0.18 -9.19 15.03
C GLY A 228 -0.16 -7.90 15.74
N ARG A 229 0.38 -7.78 16.95
CA ARG A 229 0.25 -6.61 17.80
C ARG A 229 1.55 -6.33 18.52
N GLY A 230 1.76 -5.07 18.89
CA GLY A 230 2.96 -4.65 19.59
C GLY A 230 2.86 -3.25 20.14
N PHE A 231 3.94 -2.84 20.79
CA PHE A 231 4.09 -1.50 21.35
C PHE A 231 5.41 -0.92 20.87
N TYR A 232 5.43 0.40 20.73
CA TYR A 232 6.63 1.17 20.41
C TYR A 232 6.50 2.56 21.00
N SER A 233 7.60 3.30 21.07
CA SER A 233 7.60 4.69 21.50
C SER A 233 8.10 5.56 20.35
N PHE A 234 7.36 6.62 20.05
CA PHE A 234 7.71 7.61 19.03
C PHE A 234 6.94 8.91 19.28
N TYR A 235 7.12 9.91 18.43
CA TYR A 235 6.45 11.20 18.56
C TYR A 235 4.92 11.09 18.59
N ALA A 236 4.30 11.82 19.50
CA ALA A 236 2.86 12.02 19.50
C ALA A 236 2.46 12.82 18.26
N LEU A 237 1.29 12.51 17.70
CA LEU A 237 0.84 13.08 16.43
C LEU A 237 0.92 14.62 16.45
N GLY A 238 1.61 15.20 15.47
CA GLY A 238 1.78 16.65 15.33
C GLY A 238 2.74 17.31 16.34
N THR A 239 3.52 16.53 17.08
CA THR A 239 4.47 17.05 18.08
C THR A 239 5.83 16.34 18.01
N LYS A 240 6.79 16.76 18.84
CA LYS A 240 8.05 16.01 19.08
C LYS A 240 8.08 15.30 20.43
N LYS A 241 6.95 15.24 21.15
CA LYS A 241 6.87 14.57 22.45
C LYS A 241 6.82 13.07 22.25
N VAL A 242 7.75 12.32 22.84
CA VAL A 242 7.75 10.86 22.76
C VAL A 242 6.64 10.28 23.65
N VAL A 243 5.80 9.42 23.07
CA VAL A 243 4.72 8.71 23.75
C VAL A 243 4.76 7.22 23.41
N LYS A 244 4.19 6.40 24.29
CA LYS A 244 4.01 4.97 24.02
C LYS A 244 2.78 4.78 23.13
N LYS A 245 2.91 3.96 22.11
CA LYS A 245 1.85 3.62 21.15
C LYS A 245 1.60 2.12 21.16
N GLN A 246 0.34 1.74 21.01
CA GLN A 246 -0.08 0.37 20.73
C GLN A 246 -0.39 0.25 19.25
N ALA A 247 0.08 -0.81 18.60
CA ALA A 247 -0.16 -1.10 17.19
C ALA A 247 -0.75 -2.49 16.99
N VAL A 248 -1.62 -2.60 15.99
CA VAL A 248 -2.08 -3.85 15.39
C VAL A 248 -1.80 -3.77 13.90
N TRP A 249 -1.21 -4.82 13.33
CA TRP A 249 -0.90 -4.84 11.90
C TRP A 249 -1.46 -6.06 11.17
N LYS A 250 -1.64 -5.87 9.87
CA LYS A 250 -1.98 -6.90 8.90
C LYS A 250 -1.21 -6.66 7.60
N THR A 251 -0.90 -7.74 6.90
CA THR A 251 -0.22 -7.70 5.61
C THR A 251 -1.23 -7.87 4.49
N ILE A 252 -1.33 -6.87 3.63
CA ILE A 252 -1.99 -6.98 2.32
C ILE A 252 -1.04 -7.73 1.39
N HIS A 253 -1.54 -8.76 0.73
CA HIS A 253 -0.84 -9.44 -0.35
C HIS A 253 -1.58 -9.18 -1.67
N PHE A 254 -0.92 -8.53 -2.62
CA PHE A 254 -1.47 -8.24 -3.94
C PHE A 254 -0.44 -8.55 -5.02
N PHE A 255 -0.80 -9.45 -5.93
CA PHE A 255 0.11 -10.10 -6.88
C PHE A 255 1.39 -10.60 -6.20
N ASN A 256 2.56 -10.05 -6.54
CA ASN A 256 3.86 -10.45 -5.98
C ASN A 256 4.34 -9.53 -4.85
N ASN A 257 3.55 -8.54 -4.42
CA ASN A 257 4.00 -7.53 -3.48
C ASN A 257 3.13 -7.52 -2.20
N ASN A 258 3.72 -7.00 -1.12
CA ASN A 258 3.08 -6.91 0.17
C ASN A 258 3.20 -5.50 0.73
N TRP A 259 2.09 -4.98 1.23
CA TRP A 259 2.06 -3.80 2.09
C TRP A 259 1.65 -4.22 3.50
N ILE A 260 2.23 -3.55 4.50
CA ILE A 260 1.91 -3.80 5.91
C ILE A 260 1.11 -2.61 6.39
N VAL A 261 -0.16 -2.84 6.70
CA VAL A 261 -1.09 -1.86 7.26
C VAL A 261 -1.01 -1.93 8.78
N VAL A 262 -0.92 -0.78 9.43
CA VAL A 262 -0.85 -0.67 10.88
C VAL A 262 -1.87 0.32 11.37
N ALA A 263 -2.79 -0.13 12.21
CA ALA A 263 -3.61 0.74 13.03
C ALA A 263 -2.93 0.95 14.38
N TYR A 264 -2.88 2.19 14.87
CA TYR A 264 -2.26 2.50 16.15
C TYR A 264 -3.02 3.56 16.96
N SER A 265 -2.80 3.56 18.27
CA SER A 265 -3.27 4.59 19.20
C SER A 265 -2.21 4.90 20.24
N GLU A 266 -2.30 6.09 20.82
CA GLU A 266 -1.42 6.54 21.90
C GLU A 266 -1.95 6.02 23.24
N ILE A 267 -1.06 5.47 24.06
CA ILE A 267 -1.41 5.01 25.40
C ILE A 267 -1.25 6.21 26.34
N LYS A 268 -2.34 6.56 27.01
CA LYS A 268 -2.36 7.55 28.10
C LYS A 268 -1.76 6.97 29.37
#